data_AF-A0A1W9VKH8-F1
#
_entry.id   AF-A0A1W9VKH8-F1
#
_cell.length_a   1.000
_cell.length_b   1.000
_cell.length_c   1.000
_cell.angle_alpha   90.00
_cell.angle_beta   90.00
_cell.angle_gamma   90.00
#
_symmetry.space_group_name_H-M   'P 1'
#
loop_
_entity.id
_entity.type
_entity.pdbx_description
1 polymer ?
#
loop_
_entity_poly.entity_id
_entity_poly.type
_entity_poly.pdbx_seq_one_letter_code
_entity_poly.pdbx_strand_id
1 'polypeptide(L)'
;MRKIRFFGVCFLAGIFLVACGVKEISLGAEDAGKKIELTVGEKMLVTLDSNPTTGFVWEIAEIDEAVLLQQGEAKYSSEETSLVGSGGVEAFTFEAVGAGKTALQLIYHRPWEEDVEPVEVFSVTVVVTE
;
A
#
# COMPACT_ATOMS: atom_id res chain seq x y z
N MET A 1 39.67 -55.74 -26.71
CA MET A 1 39.31 -54.72 -25.71
C MET A 1 39.26 -53.36 -26.39
N ARG A 2 38.07 -52.84 -26.71
CA ARG A 2 37.86 -51.63 -27.52
C ARG A 2 36.92 -50.67 -26.79
N LYS A 3 37.35 -49.42 -26.67
CA LYS A 3 36.70 -48.30 -25.98
C LYS A 3 35.33 -47.98 -26.59
N ILE A 4 34.33 -47.70 -25.77
CA ILE A 4 33.10 -47.01 -26.18
C ILE A 4 32.90 -45.83 -25.23
N ARG A 5 33.08 -44.62 -25.77
CA ARG A 5 32.68 -43.36 -25.14
C ARG A 5 31.22 -43.14 -25.52
N PHE A 6 30.31 -43.02 -24.56
CA PHE A 6 28.97 -42.49 -24.82
C PHE A 6 28.90 -41.05 -24.33
N PHE A 7 28.79 -40.18 -25.32
CA PHE A 7 28.41 -38.78 -25.23
C PHE A 7 26.91 -38.75 -24.94
N GLY A 8 26.49 -38.04 -23.89
CA GLY A 8 25.08 -37.98 -23.49
C GLY A 8 24.85 -36.77 -22.59
N VAL A 9 24.81 -35.60 -23.21
CA VAL A 9 24.45 -34.33 -22.59
C VAL A 9 22.94 -34.39 -22.26
N CYS A 10 22.59 -34.54 -20.98
CA CYS A 10 21.24 -34.27 -20.50
C CYS A 10 21.07 -32.75 -20.37
N PHE A 11 20.51 -32.13 -21.39
CA PHE A 11 20.07 -30.74 -21.36
C PHE A 11 18.78 -30.67 -20.53
N LEU A 12 18.93 -30.56 -19.20
CA LEU A 12 17.82 -30.21 -18.32
C LEU A 12 17.42 -28.77 -18.64
N ALA A 13 16.36 -28.60 -19.41
CA ALA A 13 15.70 -27.34 -19.64
C ALA A 13 15.17 -26.81 -18.28
N GLY A 14 15.92 -25.90 -17.67
CA GLY A 14 15.46 -25.14 -16.52
C GLY A 14 14.36 -24.18 -16.98
N ILE A 15 13.11 -24.55 -16.70
CA ILE A 15 11.97 -23.63 -16.77
C ILE A 15 12.15 -22.67 -15.59
N PHE A 16 12.82 -21.53 -15.82
CA PHE A 16 12.72 -20.39 -14.93
C PHE A 16 11.32 -19.80 -15.11
N LEU A 17 10.38 -20.23 -14.27
CA LEU A 17 9.17 -19.47 -14.01
C LEU A 17 9.61 -18.15 -13.38
N VAL A 18 9.71 -17.10 -14.20
CA VAL A 18 9.81 -15.73 -13.71
C VAL A 18 8.45 -15.41 -13.11
N ALA A 19 8.30 -15.67 -11.81
CA ALA A 19 7.21 -15.09 -11.03
C ALA A 19 7.48 -13.59 -10.97
N CYS A 20 6.88 -12.84 -11.89
CA CYS A 20 6.81 -11.39 -11.78
C CYS A 20 5.85 -11.10 -10.62
N GLY A 21 6.38 -11.10 -9.39
CA GLY A 21 5.64 -10.71 -8.22
C GLY A 21 5.46 -9.20 -8.27
N VAL A 22 4.22 -8.73 -8.47
CA VAL A 22 3.87 -7.34 -8.22
C VAL A 22 4.22 -7.05 -6.77
N LYS A 23 5.16 -6.13 -6.56
CA LYS A 23 5.59 -5.73 -5.23
C LYS A 23 4.52 -4.81 -4.64
N GLU A 24 3.93 -5.25 -3.54
CA GLU A 24 3.01 -4.46 -2.74
C GLU A 24 3.76 -3.97 -1.50
N ILE A 25 3.78 -2.66 -1.26
CA ILE A 25 4.37 -2.05 -0.06
C ILE A 25 3.26 -1.81 0.95
N SER A 26 3.37 -2.37 2.15
CA SER A 26 2.42 -2.11 3.25
C SER A 26 3.01 -1.09 4.21
N LEU A 27 2.22 -0.09 4.59
CA LEU A 27 2.58 0.99 5.51
C LEU A 27 1.60 1.05 6.68
N GLY A 28 2.13 1.31 7.86
CA GLY A 28 1.38 1.60 9.09
C GLY A 28 1.63 3.03 9.59
N ALA A 29 1.03 3.37 10.73
CA ALA A 29 1.22 4.69 11.36
C ALA A 29 2.70 5.02 11.66
N GLU A 30 3.52 4.00 11.92
CA GLU A 30 4.98 4.11 12.15
C GLU A 30 5.77 4.54 10.91
N ASP A 31 5.14 4.55 9.73
CA ASP A 31 5.73 5.01 8.48
C ASP A 31 5.50 6.50 8.20
N ALA A 32 4.75 7.20 9.07
CA ALA A 32 4.53 8.63 8.93
C ALA A 32 5.86 9.41 8.82
N GLY A 33 5.92 10.34 7.88
CA GLY A 33 7.07 11.16 7.54
C GLY A 33 8.11 10.49 6.64
N LYS A 34 7.96 9.20 6.31
CA LYS A 34 8.93 8.49 5.46
C LYS A 34 8.78 8.86 3.98
N LYS A 35 9.86 8.61 3.24
CA LYS A 35 9.88 8.60 1.78
C LYS A 35 9.66 7.16 1.30
N ILE A 36 8.69 6.98 0.40
CA ILE A 36 8.33 5.71 -0.21
C ILE A 36 8.70 5.77 -1.69
N GLU A 37 9.39 4.73 -2.17
CA GLU A 37 9.81 4.62 -3.57
C GLU A 37 9.01 3.51 -4.24
N LEU A 38 8.40 3.84 -5.37
CA LEU A 38 7.59 2.94 -6.19
C LEU A 38 8.04 3.02 -7.65
N THR A 39 7.78 1.97 -8.43
CA THR A 39 7.75 2.04 -9.90
C THR A 39 6.32 2.11 -10.42
N VAL A 40 6.09 2.66 -11.61
CA VAL A 40 4.76 2.69 -12.24
C VAL A 40 4.16 1.26 -12.27
N GLY A 41 2.93 1.13 -11.82
CA GLY A 41 2.19 -0.14 -11.68
C GLY A 41 2.35 -0.84 -10.32
N GLU A 42 3.28 -0.41 -9.45
CA GLU A 42 3.36 -0.92 -8.09
C GLU A 42 2.23 -0.38 -7.21
N LYS A 43 1.92 -1.14 -6.17
CA LYS A 43 0.85 -0.83 -5.22
C LYS A 43 1.40 -0.55 -3.83
N MET A 44 0.72 0.34 -3.13
CA MET A 44 0.99 0.72 -1.76
C MET A 44 -0.30 0.58 -0.94
N LEU A 45 -0.27 -0.20 0.13
CA LEU A 45 -1.35 -0.38 1.08
C LEU A 45 -1.03 0.42 2.34
N VAL A 46 -1.89 1.36 2.72
CA VAL A 46 -1.78 2.11 3.98
C VAL A 46 -2.86 1.61 4.92
N THR A 47 -2.47 1.13 6.10
CA THR A 47 -3.38 0.62 7.14
C THR A 47 -3.23 1.46 8.39
N LEU A 48 -4.30 2.12 8.83
CA LEU A 48 -4.29 3.01 9.99
C LEU A 48 -5.36 2.59 10.99
N ASP A 49 -5.10 2.78 12.28
CA ASP A 49 -6.10 2.56 13.32
C ASP A 49 -7.31 3.49 13.09
N SER A 50 -8.52 2.95 13.25
CA SER A 50 -9.77 3.67 13.01
C SER A 50 -10.86 3.19 13.96
N ASN A 51 -11.72 4.10 14.41
CA ASN A 51 -12.87 3.77 15.24
C ASN A 51 -14.12 4.52 14.74
N PRO A 52 -14.80 4.00 13.71
CA PRO A 52 -15.94 4.68 13.08
C PRO A 52 -17.13 4.88 14.05
N THR A 53 -17.20 4.14 15.17
CA THR A 53 -18.27 4.33 16.18
C THR A 53 -18.19 5.69 16.88
N THR A 54 -17.03 6.33 16.83
CA THR A 54 -16.79 7.66 17.42
C THR A 54 -17.08 8.80 16.44
N GLY A 55 -17.42 8.48 15.18
CA GLY A 55 -17.70 9.45 14.13
C GLY A 55 -16.48 9.99 13.39
N PHE A 56 -15.28 9.60 13.79
CA PHE A 56 -14.06 9.94 13.07
C PHE A 56 -13.86 9.04 11.84
N VAL A 57 -13.31 9.61 10.78
CA VAL A 57 -12.96 8.93 9.53
C VAL A 57 -11.61 9.40 9.04
N TRP A 58 -10.88 8.54 8.32
CA TRP A 58 -9.72 8.95 7.55
C TRP A 58 -10.14 9.48 6.19
N GLU A 59 -9.59 10.63 5.78
CA GLU A 59 -9.85 11.27 4.49
C GLU A 59 -8.55 11.70 3.82
N ILE A 60 -8.48 11.63 2.49
CA ILE A 60 -7.36 12.17 1.73
C ILE A 60 -7.45 13.69 1.71
N ALA A 61 -6.49 14.34 2.37
CA ALA A 61 -6.34 15.81 2.34
C ALA A 61 -5.44 16.28 1.19
N GLU A 62 -4.43 15.49 0.82
CA GLU A 62 -3.47 15.85 -0.24
C GLU A 62 -3.01 14.60 -0.99
N ILE A 63 -3.11 14.66 -2.32
CA ILE A 63 -2.52 13.70 -3.25
C ILE A 63 -2.46 14.31 -4.67
N ASP A 64 -1.46 13.97 -5.45
CA ASP A 64 -1.45 14.15 -6.91
C ASP A 64 -1.87 12.84 -7.58
N GLU A 65 -3.13 12.79 -8.04
CA GLU A 65 -3.72 11.62 -8.70
C GLU A 65 -3.07 11.28 -10.06
N ALA A 66 -2.29 12.19 -10.65
CA ALA A 66 -1.50 11.87 -11.85
C ALA A 66 -0.27 11.00 -11.53
N VAL A 67 0.15 10.94 -10.26
CA VAL A 67 1.30 10.15 -9.79
C VAL A 67 0.82 8.91 -9.04
N LEU A 68 -0.12 9.07 -8.12
CA LEU A 68 -0.58 8.02 -7.21
C LEU A 68 -2.11 8.05 -7.10
N LEU A 69 -2.77 6.95 -7.44
CA LEU A 69 -4.23 6.88 -7.51
C LEU A 69 -4.80 5.88 -6.49
N GLN A 70 -5.75 6.31 -5.67
CA GLN A 70 -6.48 5.40 -4.79
C GLN A 70 -7.30 4.40 -5.61
N GLN A 71 -7.21 3.12 -5.23
CA GLN A 71 -7.91 2.02 -5.86
C GLN A 71 -9.15 1.63 -5.04
N GLY A 72 -10.32 2.10 -5.50
CA GLY A 72 -11.60 1.83 -4.85
C GLY A 72 -11.75 2.55 -3.51
N GLU A 73 -12.79 2.17 -2.76
CA GLU A 73 -13.06 2.72 -1.43
C GLU A 73 -12.11 2.15 -0.36
N ALA A 74 -11.89 2.93 0.69
CA ALA A 74 -11.17 2.47 1.87
C ALA A 74 -11.93 1.31 2.55
N LYS A 75 -11.19 0.34 3.08
CA LYS A 75 -11.79 -0.84 3.70
C LYS A 75 -11.57 -0.81 5.19
N TYR A 76 -12.67 -0.80 5.94
CA TYR A 76 -12.64 -0.97 7.39
C TYR A 76 -12.65 -2.46 7.77
N SER A 77 -11.82 -2.83 8.75
CA SER A 77 -11.83 -4.14 9.39
C SER A 77 -11.74 -3.97 10.90
N SER A 78 -12.73 -4.48 11.63
CA SER A 78 -12.63 -4.61 13.09
C SER A 78 -11.73 -5.79 13.44
N GLU A 79 -10.78 -5.61 14.36
CA GLU A 79 -10.14 -6.78 14.97
C GLU A 79 -11.24 -7.65 15.64
N GLU A 80 -11.19 -8.96 15.40
CA GLU A 80 -12.15 -10.01 15.79
C GLU A 80 -12.30 -10.17 17.32
N THR A 81 -12.65 -9.10 18.02
CA THR A 81 -13.27 -9.17 19.34
C THR A 81 -14.66 -8.56 19.18
N SER A 82 -15.67 -9.40 19.39
CA SER A 82 -17.11 -9.12 19.27
C SER A 82 -17.64 -8.12 20.32
N LEU A 83 -16.80 -7.16 20.73
CA LEU A 83 -17.11 -6.09 21.66
C LEU A 83 -17.55 -4.86 20.86
N VAL A 84 -18.79 -4.42 21.08
CA VAL A 84 -19.28 -3.15 20.54
C VAL A 84 -18.39 -2.01 21.05
N GLY A 85 -17.77 -1.26 20.13
CA GLY A 85 -16.89 -0.12 20.43
C GLY A 85 -15.38 -0.43 20.42
N SER A 86 -14.95 -1.64 20.07
CA SER A 86 -13.54 -1.89 19.74
C SER A 86 -13.17 -1.10 18.48
N GLY A 87 -11.99 -0.47 18.51
CA GLY A 87 -11.38 0.08 17.31
C GLY A 87 -11.05 -1.04 16.32
N GLY A 88 -10.82 -0.65 15.08
CA GLY A 88 -10.33 -1.50 14.01
C GLY A 88 -9.26 -0.77 13.22
N VAL A 89 -9.10 -1.18 11.97
CA VAL A 89 -8.19 -0.54 11.02
C VAL A 89 -8.95 -0.12 9.76
N GLU A 90 -8.47 0.94 9.13
CA GLU A 90 -8.92 1.41 7.82
C GLU A 90 -7.75 1.29 6.83
N ALA A 91 -8.02 0.62 5.72
CA ALA A 91 -7.02 0.26 4.72
C ALA A 91 -7.29 0.96 3.38
N PHE A 92 -6.29 1.69 2.89
CA PHE A 92 -6.29 2.39 1.62
C PHE A 92 -5.30 1.73 0.66
N THR A 93 -5.76 1.32 -0.52
CA THR A 93 -4.88 0.82 -1.58
C THR A 93 -4.63 1.94 -2.59
N PHE A 94 -3.36 2.18 -2.90
CA PHE A 94 -2.92 3.12 -3.92
C PHE A 94 -2.14 2.39 -5.00
N GLU A 95 -2.21 2.88 -6.23
CA GLU A 95 -1.43 2.42 -7.38
C GLU A 95 -0.62 3.58 -7.95
N ALA A 96 0.66 3.35 -8.21
CA ALA A 96 1.51 4.31 -8.89
C ALA A 96 1.17 4.35 -10.38
N VAL A 97 0.53 5.43 -10.85
CA VAL A 97 0.01 5.53 -12.23
C VAL A 97 0.86 6.42 -13.14
N GLY A 98 1.78 7.20 -12.57
CA GLY A 98 2.69 8.05 -13.33
C GLY A 98 3.97 8.36 -12.57
N ALA A 99 5.09 8.50 -13.30
CA ALA A 99 6.36 8.89 -12.72
C ALA A 99 6.29 10.32 -12.17
N GLY A 100 6.87 10.57 -11.00
CA GLY A 100 6.78 11.86 -10.34
C GLY A 100 7.00 11.78 -8.84
N LYS A 101 6.62 12.84 -8.14
CA LYS A 101 6.69 12.94 -6.68
C LYS A 101 5.41 13.58 -6.17
N THR A 102 4.79 12.94 -5.19
CA THR A 102 3.61 13.48 -4.49
C THR A 102 3.77 13.34 -2.98
N ALA A 103 3.17 14.27 -2.23
CA ALA A 103 2.80 13.96 -0.85
C ALA A 103 1.51 13.13 -0.89
N LEU A 104 1.41 12.16 0.00
CA LEU A 104 0.12 11.58 0.40
C LEU A 104 -0.14 12.08 1.81
N GLN A 105 -1.28 12.72 2.04
CA GLN A 105 -1.75 13.12 3.37
C GLN A 105 -3.15 12.58 3.62
N LEU A 106 -3.29 11.82 4.70
CA LEU A 106 -4.55 11.36 5.25
C LEU A 106 -4.78 12.10 6.57
N ILE A 107 -6.00 12.57 6.80
CA ILE A 107 -6.42 13.25 8.02
C ILE A 107 -7.52 12.46 8.73
N TYR A 108 -7.42 12.32 10.04
CA TYR A 108 -8.43 11.65 10.86
C TYR A 108 -9.27 12.70 11.57
N HIS A 109 -10.53 12.85 11.15
CA HIS A 109 -11.39 13.95 11.61
C HIS A 109 -12.87 13.58 11.58
N ARG A 110 -13.71 14.45 12.13
CA ARG A 110 -15.17 14.36 12.03
C ARG A 110 -15.64 15.31 10.94
N PRO A 111 -16.23 14.83 9.83
CA PRO A 111 -16.58 15.68 8.69
C PRO A 111 -17.59 16.80 8.98
N TRP A 112 -18.29 16.75 10.11
CA TRP A 112 -19.27 17.76 10.54
C TRP A 112 -18.75 18.76 11.57
N GLU A 113 -17.51 18.59 12.07
CA GLU A 113 -16.89 19.55 12.97
C GLU A 113 -16.11 20.58 12.13
N GLU A 114 -16.71 21.75 11.92
CA GLU A 114 -16.06 22.86 11.23
C GLU A 114 -15.01 23.54 12.13
N ASP A 115 -13.93 24.05 11.52
CA ASP A 115 -12.85 24.79 12.19
C ASP A 115 -12.12 24.02 13.33
N VAL A 116 -12.17 22.69 13.30
CA VAL A 116 -11.43 21.82 14.23
C VAL A 116 -10.27 21.15 13.49
N GLU A 117 -9.07 21.18 14.10
CA GLU A 117 -7.91 20.48 13.55
C GLU A 117 -8.12 18.95 13.60
N PRO A 118 -7.66 18.20 12.59
CA PRO A 118 -7.68 16.74 12.63
C PRO A 118 -6.98 16.20 13.88
N VAL A 119 -7.56 15.17 14.49
CA VAL A 119 -6.98 14.58 15.71
C VAL A 119 -5.72 13.76 15.39
N GLU A 120 -5.61 13.25 14.16
CA GLU A 120 -4.42 12.57 13.66
C GLU A 120 -4.17 12.92 12.19
N VAL A 121 -2.90 12.91 11.79
CA VAL A 121 -2.46 13.12 10.42
C VAL A 121 -1.42 12.08 10.08
N PHE A 122 -1.65 11.32 9.01
CA PHE A 122 -0.66 10.43 8.41
C PHE A 122 -0.17 11.07 7.11
N SER A 123 1.15 11.16 6.94
CA SER A 123 1.71 11.70 5.70
C SER A 123 2.99 10.99 5.29
N VAL A 124 3.14 10.71 4.01
CA VAL A 124 4.37 10.18 3.41
C VAL A 124 4.70 10.91 2.12
N THR A 125 5.97 10.94 1.76
CA THR A 125 6.41 11.40 0.43
C THR A 125 6.56 10.21 -0.50
N VAL A 126 5.78 10.15 -1.57
CA VAL A 126 5.87 9.09 -2.56
C VAL A 126 6.65 9.58 -3.77
N VAL A 127 7.65 8.80 -4.19
CA VAL A 127 8.43 9.03 -5.41
C VAL A 127 8.24 7.84 -6.32
N VAL A 128 7.72 8.10 -7.52
CA VAL A 128 7.46 7.09 -8.55
C VAL A 128 8.46 7.25 -9.70
N THR A 129 9.10 6.15 -10.08
CA THR A 129 9.94 6.06 -11.28
C THR A 129 9.30 5.17 -12.35
N GLU A 130 9.81 5.24 -13.58
CA GLU A 130 9.43 4.30 -14.66
C GLU A 130 9.86 2.86 -14.38
#